data_AF-A0A022QX63-F1
#
_entry.id   AF-A0A022QX63-F1
#
_cell.length_a   1.000
_cell.length_b   1.000
_cell.length_c   1.000
_cell.angle_alpha   90.00
_cell.angle_beta   90.00
_cell.angle_gamma   90.00
#
_symmetry.space_group_name_H-M   'P 1'
#
loop_
_entity.id
_entity.type
_entity.pdbx_description
1 polymer ?
#
loop_
_entity_poly.entity_id
_entity_poly.type
_entity_poly.pdbx_seq_one_letter_code
_entity_poly.pdbx_strand_id
1 'polypeptide(L)'
;GRLQEDNNVSWRGDSCLEDGSSLSEDLSDGYYDAGDAIKFNFPQSFAMTLLSWSVVEYNAKYEASGELNHVKETIKWGTDYLLKTFNNSAHTIDRVVTQ
;
A
#
# COMPACT_ATOMS: atom_id res chain seq x y z
N GLY A 1 -0.10 -2.49 -9.44
CA GLY A 1 -0.67 -3.77 -8.97
C GLY A 1 -1.88 -4.15 -9.77
N ARG A 2 -2.42 -5.32 -9.45
CA ARG A 2 -3.70 -5.80 -9.99
C ARG A 2 -4.85 -5.19 -9.20
N LEU A 3 -5.69 -4.39 -9.84
CA LEU A 3 -6.77 -3.69 -9.14
C LEU A 3 -7.90 -4.67 -8.76
N GLN A 4 -8.61 -4.35 -7.67
CA GLN A 4 -9.81 -5.09 -7.27
C GLN A 4 -10.95 -4.86 -8.28
N GLU A 5 -11.83 -5.84 -8.44
CA GLU A 5 -12.95 -5.77 -9.41
C GLU A 5 -13.92 -4.62 -9.11
N ASP A 6 -14.02 -4.23 -7.84
CA ASP A 6 -14.86 -3.13 -7.33
C ASP A 6 -14.13 -1.78 -7.28
N ASN A 7 -13.03 -1.62 -8.00
CA ASN A 7 -12.31 -0.34 -8.09
C ASN A 7 -13.21 0.78 -8.64
N ASN A 8 -13.41 1.82 -7.83
CA ASN A 8 -14.28 2.96 -8.15
C ASN A 8 -13.61 4.02 -9.07
N VAL A 9 -12.38 3.78 -9.54
CA VAL A 9 -11.64 4.72 -10.41
C VAL A 9 -11.59 4.21 -11.85
N SER A 10 -12.58 4.61 -12.66
CA SER A 10 -12.83 4.06 -14.01
C SER A 10 -11.71 4.25 -15.04
N TRP A 11 -10.81 5.19 -14.82
CA TRP A 11 -9.68 5.48 -15.73
C TRP A 11 -8.37 4.79 -15.29
N ARG A 12 -8.39 4.03 -14.18
CA ARG A 12 -7.25 3.25 -13.70
C ARG A 12 -7.44 1.78 -14.06
N GLY A 13 -6.35 1.12 -14.46
CA GLY A 13 -6.30 -0.33 -14.71
C GLY A 13 -5.07 -0.97 -14.09
N ASP A 14 -4.92 -2.28 -14.30
CA ASP A 14 -3.76 -3.05 -13.88
C ASP A 14 -2.46 -2.45 -14.42
N SER A 15 -1.45 -2.38 -13.56
CA SER A 15 -0.17 -1.74 -13.89
C SER A 15 0.99 -2.38 -13.14
N CYS A 16 2.19 -2.37 -13.76
CA CYS A 16 3.44 -2.83 -13.15
C CYS A 16 3.36 -4.23 -12.51
N LEU A 17 2.72 -5.18 -13.20
CA LEU A 17 2.50 -6.54 -12.71
C LEU A 17 3.79 -7.37 -12.56
N GLU A 18 4.88 -6.93 -13.20
CA GLU A 18 6.19 -7.61 -13.20
C GLU A 18 7.19 -6.99 -12.22
N ASP A 19 6.77 -6.03 -11.39
CA ASP A 19 7.67 -5.43 -10.40
C ASP A 19 8.18 -6.47 -9.41
N GLY A 20 9.51 -6.50 -9.22
CA GLY A 20 10.19 -7.47 -8.35
C GLY A 20 10.61 -8.77 -9.04
N SER A 21 10.17 -9.03 -10.29
CA SER A 21 10.49 -10.26 -11.04
C SER A 21 11.98 -10.56 -11.16
N SER A 22 12.82 -9.53 -11.36
CA SER A 22 14.28 -9.66 -11.41
C SER A 22 14.93 -10.11 -10.10
N LEU A 23 14.20 -9.99 -8.99
CA LEU A 23 14.61 -10.40 -7.65
C LEU A 23 13.87 -11.67 -7.18
N SER A 24 13.01 -12.25 -8.02
CA SER A 24 12.09 -13.35 -7.67
C SER A 24 11.12 -12.99 -6.52
N GLU A 25 10.77 -11.71 -6.39
CA GLU A 25 9.81 -11.20 -5.41
C GLU A 25 8.57 -10.65 -6.12
N ASP A 26 7.40 -10.73 -5.50
CA ASP A 26 6.21 -10.00 -5.96
C ASP A 26 6.19 -8.62 -5.31
N LEU A 27 6.47 -7.58 -6.10
CA LEU A 27 6.38 -6.19 -5.68
C LEU A 27 5.33 -5.43 -6.49
N SER A 28 4.35 -6.10 -7.09
CA SER A 28 3.42 -5.48 -8.05
C SER A 28 2.48 -4.43 -7.45
N ASP A 29 2.18 -4.50 -6.15
CA ASP A 29 1.22 -3.62 -5.47
C ASP A 29 1.84 -2.31 -4.97
N GLY A 30 1.14 -1.61 -4.06
CA GLY A 30 1.56 -0.36 -3.46
C GLY A 30 1.00 0.87 -4.16
N TYR A 31 1.53 2.04 -3.79
CA TYR A 31 1.14 3.35 -4.32
C TYR A 31 2.31 3.97 -5.09
N TYR A 32 1.98 4.56 -6.24
CA TYR A 32 2.86 5.55 -6.84
C TYR A 32 2.92 6.78 -5.94
N ASP A 33 4.11 7.37 -5.81
CA ASP A 33 4.37 8.43 -4.83
C ASP A 33 3.64 9.74 -5.18
N ALA A 34 3.71 10.15 -6.44
CA ALA A 34 3.15 11.43 -6.90
C ALA A 34 2.63 11.35 -8.34
N GLY A 35 3.17 12.17 -9.25
CA GLY A 35 2.80 12.22 -10.66
C GLY A 35 3.63 11.30 -11.56
N ASP A 36 4.59 10.58 -11.00
CA ASP A 36 5.37 9.56 -11.68
C ASP A 36 4.82 8.15 -11.36
N ALA A 37 5.50 7.12 -11.87
CA ALA A 37 5.17 5.73 -11.63
C ALA A 37 6.17 5.03 -10.69
N ILE A 38 6.84 5.81 -9.82
CA ILE A 38 7.84 5.28 -8.89
C ILE A 38 7.20 5.04 -7.53
N LYS A 39 7.58 3.94 -6.88
CA LYS A 39 7.12 3.58 -5.53
C LYS A 39 8.20 3.90 -4.50
N PHE A 40 8.17 5.10 -3.95
CA PHE A 40 9.09 5.49 -2.89
C PHE A 40 8.60 5.01 -1.51
N ASN A 41 9.30 4.01 -0.94
CA ASN A 41 8.89 3.40 0.33
C ASN A 41 8.82 4.39 1.51
N PHE A 42 9.73 5.36 1.57
CA PHE A 42 9.80 6.30 2.69
C PHE A 42 8.55 7.20 2.79
N PRO A 43 8.18 8.00 1.77
CA PRO A 43 6.95 8.80 1.81
C PRO A 43 5.69 7.93 1.91
N GLN A 44 5.65 6.75 1.26
CA GLN A 44 4.52 5.84 1.38
C GLN A 44 4.32 5.33 2.81
N SER A 45 5.38 4.87 3.49
CA SER A 45 5.30 4.39 4.88
C SER A 45 4.90 5.51 5.85
N PHE A 46 5.35 6.74 5.60
CA PHE A 46 4.91 7.91 6.35
C PHE A 46 3.42 8.20 6.15
N ALA A 47 2.93 8.18 4.91
CA ALA A 47 1.51 8.38 4.59
C ALA A 47 0.62 7.31 5.23
N MET A 48 1.02 6.03 5.17
CA MET A 48 0.28 4.93 5.81
C MET A 48 0.27 5.05 7.33
N THR A 49 1.37 5.54 7.92
CA THR A 49 1.44 5.80 9.37
C THR A 49 0.46 6.90 9.79
N LEU A 50 0.46 8.03 9.08
CA LEU A 50 -0.46 9.15 9.36
C LEU A 50 -1.92 8.75 9.15
N LEU A 51 -2.22 8.02 8.08
CA LEU A 51 -3.57 7.55 7.81
C LEU A 51 -4.04 6.58 8.90
N SER A 52 -3.20 5.62 9.29
CA SER A 52 -3.48 4.69 10.39
C SER A 52 -3.70 5.41 11.71
N TRP A 53 -2.85 6.40 12.03
CA TRP A 53 -3.02 7.20 13.24
C TRP A 53 -4.34 7.96 13.23
N SER A 54 -4.73 8.56 12.09
CA SER A 54 -6.02 9.27 11.98
C SER A 54 -7.21 8.34 12.25
N VAL A 55 -7.14 7.07 11.83
CA VAL A 55 -8.19 6.07 12.10
C VAL A 55 -8.22 5.66 13.57
N VAL A 56 -7.05 5.55 14.23
CA VAL A 56 -6.97 5.29 15.67
C VAL A 56 -7.59 6.44 16.47
N GLU A 57 -7.25 7.69 16.12
CA GLU A 57 -7.70 8.88 16.84
C GLU A 57 -9.18 9.20 16.60
N TYR A 58 -9.65 9.02 15.36
CA TYR A 58 -10.98 9.48 14.92
C TYR A 58 -11.89 8.35 14.43
N ASN A 59 -11.71 7.14 14.94
CA ASN A 59 -12.45 5.94 14.51
C ASN A 59 -13.97 6.17 14.37
N ALA A 60 -14.60 6.74 15.39
CA ALA A 60 -16.04 7.00 15.40
C ALA A 60 -16.49 8.00 14.31
N LYS A 61 -15.62 8.91 13.86
CA LYS A 61 -15.92 9.85 12.77
C LYS A 61 -15.85 9.17 11.40
N TYR A 62 -14.90 8.25 11.21
CA TYR A 62 -14.85 7.41 10.02
C TYR A 62 -16.08 6.49 9.93
N GLU A 63 -16.50 5.90 11.06
CA GLU A 63 -17.74 5.11 11.13
C GLU A 63 -18.96 5.97 10.78
N ALA A 64 -19.11 7.14 11.41
CA ALA A 64 -20.24 8.04 11.18
C ALA A 64 -20.31 8.61 9.75
N SER A 65 -19.17 8.69 9.04
CA SER A 65 -19.12 9.10 7.63
C SER A 65 -19.27 7.95 6.64
N GLY A 66 -19.30 6.69 7.12
CA GLY A 66 -19.35 5.51 6.25
C GLY A 66 -18.02 5.15 5.58
N GLU A 67 -16.92 5.83 5.93
CA GLU A 67 -15.61 5.69 5.29
C GLU A 67 -14.66 4.74 6.03
N LEU A 68 -15.07 4.15 7.17
CA LEU A 68 -14.18 3.31 7.98
C LEU A 68 -13.64 2.09 7.21
N ASN A 69 -14.47 1.44 6.39
CA ASN A 69 -14.01 0.29 5.61
C ASN A 69 -13.10 0.72 4.47
N HIS A 70 -13.44 1.81 3.77
CA HIS A 70 -12.64 2.31 2.66
C HIS A 70 -11.24 2.77 3.09
N VAL A 71 -11.12 3.47 4.22
CA VAL A 71 -9.81 3.86 4.76
C VAL A 71 -8.99 2.66 5.22
N LYS A 72 -9.64 1.62 5.78
CA LYS A 72 -8.95 0.37 6.16
C LYS A 72 -8.41 -0.36 4.94
N GLU A 73 -9.18 -0.44 3.85
CA GLU A 73 -8.71 -1.03 2.58
C GLU A 73 -7.56 -0.22 1.97
N THR A 74 -7.62 1.12 2.05
CA THR A 74 -6.52 1.99 1.62
C THR A 74 -5.23 1.72 2.41
N ILE A 75 -5.33 1.66 3.75
CA ILE A 75 -4.19 1.33 4.61
C ILE A 75 -3.67 -0.06 4.27
N LYS A 76 -4.57 -1.04 4.18
CA LYS A 76 -4.24 -2.45 3.89
C LYS A 76 -3.48 -2.57 2.57
N TRP A 77 -3.94 -1.94 1.50
CA TRP A 77 -3.27 -1.94 0.20
C TRP A 77 -1.82 -1.47 0.28
N GLY A 78 -1.57 -0.36 0.98
CA GLY A 78 -0.22 0.17 1.17
C GLY A 78 0.64 -0.71 2.08
N THR A 79 0.08 -1.21 3.19
CA THR A 79 0.83 -2.03 4.15
C THR A 79 1.12 -3.44 3.64
N ASP A 80 0.21 -4.04 2.88
CA ASP A 80 0.43 -5.35 2.25
C ASP A 80 1.63 -5.29 1.30
N TYR A 81 1.74 -4.21 0.51
CA TYR A 81 2.94 -3.97 -0.28
C TYR A 81 4.19 -3.82 0.58
N LEU A 82 4.16 -3.01 1.64
CA LEU A 82 5.33 -2.83 2.51
C LEU A 82 5.77 -4.16 3.12
N LEU A 83 4.85 -5.04 3.49
CA LEU A 83 5.16 -6.38 3.98
C LEU A 83 5.82 -7.29 2.93
N LYS A 84 5.63 -7.02 1.63
CA LYS A 84 6.34 -7.70 0.54
C LYS A 84 7.77 -7.18 0.33
N THR A 85 8.11 -6.00 0.87
CA THR A 85 9.43 -5.38 0.68
C THR A 85 10.53 -5.96 1.57
N PHE A 86 10.18 -6.83 2.51
CA PHE A 86 11.14 -7.50 3.39
C PHE A 86 10.56 -8.85 3.83
N ASN A 87 11.40 -9.71 4.41
CA ASN A 87 10.90 -10.94 5.03
C ASN A 87 10.16 -10.61 6.34
N ASN A 88 8.85 -10.36 6.24
CA ASN A 88 8.01 -10.01 7.38
C ASN A 88 7.83 -11.13 8.42
N SER A 89 8.24 -12.35 8.10
CA SER A 89 8.24 -13.50 9.01
C SER A 89 9.59 -13.72 9.71
N ALA A 90 10.62 -12.95 9.36
CA ALA A 90 11.95 -13.07 9.98
C ALA A 90 12.03 -12.34 11.32
N HIS A 91 12.89 -12.84 12.22
CA HIS A 91 13.19 -12.19 13.50
C HIS A 91 14.00 -10.90 13.38
N THR A 92 14.70 -10.72 12.27
CA THR A 92 15.53 -9.56 11.95
C THR A 92 15.36 -9.20 10.49
N ILE A 93 15.29 -7.90 10.20
CA ILE A 93 15.28 -7.36 8.84
C ILE A 93 16.72 -7.06 8.44
N ASP A 94 17.27 -7.88 7.56
CA ASP A 94 18.62 -7.75 6.99
C ASP A 94 18.59 -7.21 5.56
N ARG A 95 17.45 -7.32 4.87
CA ARG A 95 17.24 -6.83 3.51
C ARG A 95 15.87 -6.17 3.37
N VAL A 96 15.86 -5.04 2.68
CA VAL A 96 14.64 -4.39 2.17
C VAL A 96 14.81 -4.23 0.67
N VAL A 97 13.79 -4.62 -0.10
CA VAL A 97 13.72 -4.42 -1.55
C VAL A 97 12.80 -3.26 -1.87
N THR A 98 13.16 -2.50 -2.89
CA THR A 98 12.37 -1.38 -3.41
C THR A 98 12.50 -1.41 -4.92
N GLN A 99 11.59 -0.73 -5.62
CA GLN A 99 11.60 -0.63 -7.06
C GLN A 99 12.68 0.35 -7.54
#